data_AF-A0A2N2HHP6-F1
#
_entry.id   AF-A0A2N2HHP6-F1
#
_cell.length_a   1.000
_cell.length_b   1.000
_cell.length_c   1.000
_cell.angle_alpha   90.00
_cell.angle_beta   90.00
_cell.angle_gamma   90.00
#
_symmetry.space_group_name_H-M   'P 1'
#
loop_
_entity.id
_entity.type
_entity.pdbx_description
1 polymer ?
#
loop_
_entity_poly.entity_id
_entity_poly.type
_entity_poly.pdbx_seq_one_letter_code
_entity_poly.pdbx_strand_id
1 'polypeptide(L)'
;VRGWALDNAPGTQVRVEVDGVTAATIPVQGSRPDVCKVYPAYPSCPDVGFQGTVATTGLDGCAHLLRVVAVDTQGNERVLGERVIVGG
;
A
#
# COMPACT_ATOMS: atom_id res chain seq x y z
N VAL A 1 -3.82 6.28 4.07
CA VAL A 1 -3.77 4.80 4.02
C VAL A 1 -2.72 4.28 5.01
N ARG A 2 -2.95 3.11 5.61
CA ARG A 2 -1.99 2.45 6.51
C ARG A 2 -2.23 0.94 6.50
N GLY A 3 -1.18 0.16 6.74
CA GLY A 3 -1.26 -1.29 6.75
C GLY A 3 0.11 -1.93 6.90
N TRP A 4 0.21 -3.17 6.43
CA TRP A 4 1.46 -3.92 6.32
C TRP A 4 1.44 -4.74 5.02
N ALA A 5 2.62 -5.05 4.50
CA ALA A 5 2.79 -5.91 3.33
C ALA A 5 4.01 -6.82 3.56
N LEU A 6 3.85 -8.10 3.19
CA LEU A 6 4.90 -9.11 3.32
C LEU A 6 5.26 -9.62 1.93
N ASP A 7 6.55 -9.78 1.70
CA ASP A 7 7.11 -10.19 0.42
C ASP A 7 8.37 -11.02 0.69
N ASN A 8 8.61 -12.05 -0.11
CA ASN A 8 9.79 -12.90 0.00
C ASN A 8 11.06 -12.21 -0.54
N ALA A 9 10.95 -11.00 -1.08
CA ALA A 9 12.06 -10.11 -1.40
C ALA A 9 11.92 -8.76 -0.66
N PRO A 10 13.04 -8.10 -0.29
CA PRO A 10 13.00 -6.74 0.24
C PRO A 10 12.68 -5.73 -0.87
N GLY A 11 12.27 -4.52 -0.46
CA GLY A 11 12.08 -3.38 -1.36
C GLY A 11 10.67 -3.23 -1.91
N THR A 12 9.70 -4.01 -1.42
CA THR A 12 8.28 -3.82 -1.74
C THR A 12 7.83 -2.39 -1.42
N GLN A 13 7.03 -1.83 -2.32
CA GLN A 13 6.37 -0.55 -2.14
C GLN A 13 4.86 -0.71 -2.23
N VAL A 14 4.13 0.25 -1.69
CA VAL A 14 2.68 0.34 -1.85
C VAL A 14 2.34 1.48 -2.80
N ARG A 15 1.73 1.13 -3.92
CA ARG A 15 1.12 2.06 -4.85
C ARG A 15 -0.34 2.27 -4.46
N VAL A 16 -0.74 3.52 -4.28
CA VAL A 16 -2.16 3.87 -4.15
C VAL A 16 -2.62 4.44 -5.47
N GLU A 17 -3.64 3.83 -6.03
CA GLU A 17 -4.25 4.22 -7.29
C GLU A 17 -5.63 4.81 -7.06
N VAL A 18 -5.98 5.82 -7.85
CA VAL A 18 -7.34 6.33 -7.98
C VAL A 18 -7.72 6.19 -9.45
N ASP A 19 -8.79 5.44 -9.73
CA ASP A 19 -9.26 5.11 -11.07
C ASP A 19 -8.18 4.50 -11.99
N GLY A 20 -7.26 3.73 -11.39
CA GLY A 20 -6.14 3.09 -12.08
C GLY A 20 -4.93 4.00 -12.33
N VAL A 21 -4.98 5.26 -11.90
CA VAL A 21 -3.84 6.19 -11.96
C VAL A 21 -3.15 6.23 -10.60
N THR A 22 -1.82 6.10 -10.59
CA THR A 22 -1.00 6.21 -9.38
C THR A 22 -1.13 7.60 -8.76
N ALA A 23 -1.74 7.68 -7.59
CA ALA A 23 -1.90 8.90 -6.80
C ALA A 23 -0.79 9.06 -5.75
N ALA A 24 -0.24 7.95 -5.25
CA ALA A 24 0.89 7.96 -4.31
C ALA A 24 1.68 6.66 -4.36
N THR A 25 2.97 6.73 -4.02
CA THR A 25 3.82 5.57 -3.75
C THR A 25 4.39 5.70 -2.35
N ILE A 26 4.23 4.66 -1.54
CA ILE A 26 4.56 4.64 -0.12
C ILE A 26 5.54 3.48 0.14
N PRO A 27 6.71 3.73 0.73
CA PRO A 27 7.64 2.66 1.07
C PRO A 27 7.09 1.77 2.20
N VAL A 28 7.35 0.47 2.13
CA VAL A 28 7.10 -0.48 3.22
C VAL A 28 8.35 -0.51 4.11
N GLN A 29 8.34 0.29 5.18
CA GLN A 29 9.48 0.48 6.09
C GLN A 29 9.07 0.78 7.54
N GLY A 30 7.78 0.66 7.87
CA GLY A 30 7.26 0.92 9.20
C GLY A 30 7.38 -0.29 10.12
N SER A 31 7.84 -0.09 11.35
CA SER A 31 8.02 -1.21 12.29
C SER A 31 6.68 -1.85 12.70
N ARG A 32 6.57 -3.17 12.53
CA ARG A 32 5.42 -4.03 12.88
C ARG A 32 5.88 -5.36 13.49
N PRO A 33 6.44 -5.33 14.72
CA PRO A 33 6.88 -6.54 15.40
C PRO A 33 5.72 -7.50 15.73
N ASP A 34 4.50 -7.00 15.85
CA ASP A 34 3.28 -7.81 16.00
C ASP A 34 3.05 -8.73 14.81
N VAL A 35 3.24 -8.24 13.59
CA VAL A 35 3.13 -9.02 12.35
C VAL A 35 4.28 -10.01 12.25
N CYS A 36 5.51 -9.56 12.51
CA CYS A 36 6.70 -10.40 12.40
C CYS A 36 6.82 -11.46 13.50
N LYS A 37 6.11 -11.31 14.61
CA LYS A 37 5.95 -12.39 15.61
C LYS A 37 5.15 -13.57 15.04
N VAL A 38 4.17 -13.30 14.17
CA VAL A 38 3.34 -14.32 13.50
C VAL A 38 4.01 -14.83 12.23
N TYR A 39 4.68 -13.94 11.49
CA TYR A 39 5.33 -14.22 10.21
C TYR A 39 6.83 -13.87 10.22
N PRO A 40 7.67 -14.60 10.99
CA PRO A 40 9.07 -14.23 11.23
C PRO A 40 10.01 -14.47 10.04
N ALA A 41 9.60 -15.26 9.04
CA ALA A 41 10.47 -15.69 7.94
C ALA A 41 10.61 -14.67 6.80
N TYR A 42 9.95 -13.52 6.88
CA TYR A 42 9.96 -12.51 5.82
C TYR A 42 11.17 -11.57 5.95
N PRO A 43 11.92 -11.32 4.85
CA PRO A 43 13.19 -10.57 4.89
C PRO A 43 13.11 -9.16 5.48
N SER A 44 11.98 -8.46 5.29
CA SER A 44 11.82 -7.08 5.74
C SER A 44 11.38 -6.95 7.20
N CYS A 45 11.26 -8.04 7.97
CA CYS A 45 10.90 -7.94 9.37
C CYS A 45 11.95 -7.20 10.22
N PRO A 46 11.56 -6.26 11.11
CA PRO A 46 10.19 -5.89 11.50
C PRO A 46 9.54 -4.79 10.64
N ASP A 47 10.23 -4.23 9.66
CA ASP A 47 9.86 -3.03 8.90
C ASP A 47 8.92 -3.33 7.72
N VAL A 48 7.82 -4.01 8.03
CA VAL A 48 6.81 -4.50 7.05
C VAL A 48 5.54 -3.63 7.00
N GLY A 49 5.51 -2.55 7.77
CA GLY A 49 4.41 -1.59 7.83
C GLY A 49 4.51 -0.50 6.77
N PHE A 50 3.38 0.08 6.41
CA PHE A 50 3.34 1.29 5.61
C PHE A 50 2.28 2.25 6.14
N GLN A 51 2.54 3.54 5.98
CA GLN A 51 1.60 4.61 6.29
C GLN A 51 1.87 5.81 5.39
N GLY A 52 0.81 6.41 4.86
CA GLY A 52 0.90 7.61 4.06
C GLY A 52 -0.46 8.25 3.81
N THR A 53 -0.45 9.43 3.23
CA THR A 53 -1.65 10.18 2.84
C THR A 53 -1.79 10.16 1.33
N VAL A 54 -3.03 10.23 0.86
CA VAL A 54 -3.36 10.33 -0.57
C VAL A 54 -4.19 11.58 -0.71
N ALA A 55 -3.76 12.49 -1.58
CA ALA A 55 -4.53 13.69 -1.87
C ALA A 55 -5.77 13.28 -2.67
N THR A 56 -6.95 13.64 -2.16
CA THR A 56 -8.23 13.50 -2.87
C THR A 56 -8.73 14.84 -3.39
N THR A 57 -7.93 15.91 -3.22
CA THR A 57 -8.22 17.24 -3.76
C THR A 57 -8.22 17.19 -5.28
N GLY A 58 -9.30 17.67 -5.89
CA GLY A 58 -9.47 17.65 -7.35
C GLY A 58 -10.16 16.42 -7.90
N LEU A 59 -10.52 15.45 -7.04
CA LEU A 59 -11.55 14.46 -7.38
C LEU A 59 -12.90 15.18 -7.44
N ASP A 60 -13.67 14.93 -8.49
CA ASP A 60 -14.99 15.52 -8.63
C ASP A 60 -16.01 14.80 -7.72
N GLY A 61 -17.26 15.29 -7.72
CA GLY A 61 -18.32 14.71 -6.89
C GLY A 61 -18.80 13.32 -7.34
N CYS A 62 -18.15 12.68 -8.31
CA CYS A 62 -18.47 11.33 -8.73
C CYS A 62 -17.77 10.29 -7.84
N ALA A 63 -18.16 9.03 -8.04
CA ALA A 63 -17.52 7.90 -7.38
C ALA A 63 -16.18 7.57 -8.06
N HIS A 64 -15.13 7.46 -7.25
CA HIS A 64 -13.78 7.09 -7.65
C HIS A 64 -13.34 5.80 -6.95
N LEU A 65 -12.67 4.90 -7.66
CA LEU A 65 -12.14 3.66 -7.10
C LEU A 65 -10.71 3.85 -6.60
N LEU A 66 -10.51 3.77 -5.29
CA LEU A 66 -9.19 3.77 -4.66
C LEU A 66 -8.71 2.33 -4.47
N ARG A 67 -7.52 2.00 -4.98
CA ARG A 67 -6.86 0.70 -4.78
C ARG A 67 -5.52 0.87 -4.09
N VAL A 68 -5.21 -0.04 -3.17
CA VAL A 68 -3.90 -0.14 -2.51
C VAL A 68 -3.23 -1.40 -3.05
N VAL A 69 -2.09 -1.24 -3.71
CA VAL A 69 -1.39 -2.29 -4.46
C VAL A 69 0.02 -2.43 -3.91
N ALA A 70 0.43 -3.62 -3.47
CA ALA A 70 1.83 -3.92 -3.21
C ALA A 70 2.53 -4.21 -4.54
N VAL A 71 3.72 -3.65 -4.73
CA VAL A 71 4.56 -3.82 -5.92
C VAL A 71 5.97 -4.19 -5.46
N ASP A 72 6.50 -5.32 -5.94
CA ASP A 72 7.86 -5.75 -5.64
C ASP A 72 8.89 -5.12 -6.60
N THR A 73 10.18 -5.38 -6.37
CA THR A 73 11.27 -4.85 -7.20
C THR A 73 11.36 -5.49 -8.60
N GLN A 74 10.61 -6.56 -8.85
CA GLN A 74 10.51 -7.26 -10.13
C GLN A 74 9.26 -6.85 -10.92
N GLY A 75 8.42 -5.96 -10.36
CA GLY A 75 7.17 -5.51 -10.97
C GLY A 75 5.98 -6.45 -10.74
N ASN A 76 6.09 -7.43 -9.83
CA ASN A 76 4.95 -8.23 -9.41
C ASN A 76 4.01 -7.37 -8.56
N GLU A 77 2.70 -7.49 -8.81
CA GLU A 77 1.69 -6.65 -8.15
C GLU A 77 0.63 -7.47 -7.43
N ARG A 78 0.18 -6.99 -6.28
CA ARG A 78 -0.96 -7.55 -5.54
C ARG A 78 -1.84 -6.45 -4.95
N VAL A 79 -3.12 -6.45 -5.30
CA VAL A 79 -4.13 -5.61 -4.64
C VAL A 79 -4.30 -6.09 -3.19
N LEU A 80 -3.98 -5.21 -2.24
CA LEU A 80 -4.13 -5.42 -0.79
C LEU A 80 -5.54 -5.05 -0.31
N GLY A 81 -6.18 -4.11 -1.00
CA GLY A 81 -7.55 -3.69 -0.71
C GLY A 81 -8.01 -2.56 -1.63
N GLU A 82 -9.31 -2.37 -1.68
CA GLU A 82 -9.95 -1.36 -2.53
C GLU A 82 -11.15 -0.73 -1.82
N ARG A 83 -11.48 0.51 -2.21
CA ARG A 83 -12.63 1.24 -1.68
C ARG A 83 -13.09 2.29 -2.66
N VAL A 84 -14.40 2.39 -2.86
CA VAL A 84 -15.03 3.51 -3.56
C VAL A 84 -15.09 4.72 -2.62
N ILE A 85 -14.66 5.88 -3.12
CA ILE A 85 -14.72 7.19 -2.44
C ILE A 85 -15.45 8.19 -3.33
N VAL A 86 -15.96 9.27 -2.75
CA VAL A 86 -16.58 10.38 -3.50
C VAL A 86 -15.81 11.64 -3.18
N GLY A 87 -15.45 12.44 -4.18
CA GLY A 87 -14.79 13.73 -3.98
C GLY A 87 -15.72 14.69 -3.23
N GLY A 88 -15.14 15.40 -2.25
CA GLY A 88 -15.86 16.35 -1.39
C GLY A 88 -15.83 17.76 -1.94
#